data_AF-A0A4S9X2F8-F1
#
_entry.id   AF-A0A4S9X2F8-F1
#
_cell.length_a   1.000
_cell.length_b   1.000
_cell.length_c   1.000
_cell.angle_alpha   90.00
_cell.angle_beta   90.00
_cell.angle_gamma   90.00
#
_symmetry.space_group_name_H-M   'P 1'
#
loop_
_entity.id
_entity.type
_entity.pdbx_description
1 polymer ?
#
loop_
_entity_poly.entity_id
_entity_poly.type
_entity_poly.pdbx_seq_one_letter_code
_entity_poly.pdbx_strand_id
1 'polypeptide(L)'
;MRSSLAYGALLQASLYTLTNASPAPTPRRVVHGEPQAPRVTGSPVDSHPSRTERYRRGLIDDVQSDIGSILGGLGSDLPSWVASGVPNFFQGFPTGDAVVSSLGLDDSQVDALPTQVLNLDPYANWTESGWNVRFHGNVYKQPNTSNEDLNRLANIFLVDTSVGELPQDQADRARNVTASIFVIQQGDVAVSPIHLDPAASQGSSGEPGGGGAVTPSGGNQTITLPYNTTVEGDFDVFVPINGDGLMAGNETNEVQRLNTHVEGASIGNSTAYLVPTTGLTVVSDIDDILRITKIYEPSQGLLNSFAKEYVPWENMPDIYANWSRSLPNTHFHYLTTTPEQVTRAYMNFTYSHYPGGSFDTRPLNFSDVSATLSIRKFLLTKVFETFPQRKFILVADTSNSDVMKDYPQMATDFPDQVQCIFLRNTSGTDSGDKFPYDTSGFKNLNQQKYMFFLNPDDLSNLDIANGQCYNQSIAQNLTFGYQGLPFGLGDSPSAVNASANQTGKSMAAGFKNKDVVGAQSSLALVAALGAAMFMFL
;
A
#
# COMPACT_ATOMS: atom_id res chain seq x y z
N MET A 1 -40.80 32.80 41.47
CA MET A 1 -40.66 33.85 42.49
C MET A 1 -40.10 33.24 43.77
N ARG A 2 -38.94 33.76 44.23
CA ARG A 2 -38.33 33.78 45.58
C ARG A 2 -37.89 32.42 46.17
N SER A 3 -36.60 32.09 46.32
CA SER A 3 -35.45 32.72 47.06
C SER A 3 -35.64 32.69 48.58
N SER A 4 -34.70 32.31 49.46
CA SER A 4 -33.36 31.71 49.35
C SER A 4 -32.96 31.14 50.73
N LEU A 5 -32.00 30.21 50.67
CA LEU A 5 -31.29 29.44 51.69
C LEU A 5 -30.76 30.18 52.94
N ALA A 6 -30.66 29.41 54.02
CA ALA A 6 -30.02 29.73 55.29
C ALA A 6 -29.12 28.54 55.76
N TYR A 7 -28.23 28.85 56.72
CA TYR A 7 -27.38 27.97 57.55
C TYR A 7 -26.15 27.35 56.84
N GLY A 8 -24.92 27.37 57.37
CA GLY A 8 -24.45 27.55 58.74
C GLY A 8 -23.98 26.21 59.31
N ALA A 9 -22.67 25.89 59.27
CA ALA A 9 -22.07 24.80 60.04
C ALA A 9 -20.53 24.93 60.14
N LEU A 10 -20.03 24.79 61.37
CA LEU A 10 -18.64 24.57 61.78
C LEU A 10 -18.44 23.08 62.08
N LEU A 11 -17.30 22.47 61.69
CA LEU A 11 -16.27 21.90 62.60
C LEU A 11 -15.28 20.92 61.90
N GLN A 12 -13.99 21.29 62.01
CA GLN A 12 -12.76 20.50 62.26
C GLN A 12 -12.59 19.05 61.79
N ALA A 13 -11.46 18.78 61.10
CA ALA A 13 -10.35 17.98 61.65
C ALA A 13 -9.07 18.08 60.78
N SER A 14 -7.94 18.06 61.48
CA SER A 14 -6.55 18.35 61.12
C SER A 14 -5.78 17.20 60.44
N LEU A 15 -4.74 17.54 59.67
CA LEU A 15 -3.40 16.90 59.72
C LEU A 15 -2.38 17.75 58.94
N TYR A 16 -1.48 18.44 59.67
CA TYR A 16 -0.29 19.11 59.13
C TYR A 16 0.93 18.26 59.45
N THR A 17 1.80 18.05 58.46
CA THR A 17 3.23 17.77 58.68
C THR A 17 4.04 18.85 58.00
N LEU A 18 4.93 19.48 58.77
CA LEU A 18 5.90 20.49 58.35
C LEU A 18 7.29 19.87 58.49
N THR A 19 8.14 19.97 57.47
CA THR A 19 9.60 19.99 57.67
C THR A 19 10.33 20.86 56.62
N ASN A 20 10.89 21.95 57.15
CA ASN A 20 12.14 22.65 56.86
C ASN A 20 12.45 23.25 55.47
N ALA A 21 12.47 24.59 55.46
CA ALA A 21 13.19 25.43 54.51
C ALA A 21 14.71 25.44 54.80
N SER A 22 15.50 25.57 53.73
CA SER A 22 16.94 25.91 53.75
C SER A 22 17.20 27.07 52.78
N PRO A 23 18.25 27.89 53.01
CA PRO A 23 18.31 29.29 52.57
C PRO A 23 18.73 29.47 51.11
N ALA A 24 18.28 30.58 50.51
CA ALA A 24 18.56 30.99 49.14
C ALA A 24 20.05 31.26 48.88
N PRO A 25 20.62 30.84 47.73
CA PRO A 25 21.96 31.25 47.32
C PRO A 25 21.96 32.61 46.60
N THR A 26 22.98 33.41 46.91
CA THR A 26 23.31 34.75 46.36
C THR A 26 23.79 34.67 44.90
N PRO A 27 23.68 35.74 44.09
CA PRO A 27 23.85 35.67 42.64
C PRO A 27 25.33 35.70 42.22
N ARG A 28 25.72 34.81 41.32
CA ARG A 28 27.08 34.73 40.77
C ARG A 28 27.18 35.55 39.47
N ARG A 29 28.22 36.39 39.37
CA ARG A 29 28.58 37.24 38.22
C ARG A 29 28.61 36.45 36.89
N VAL A 30 27.95 37.00 35.87
CA VAL A 30 28.02 36.56 34.47
C VAL A 30 29.30 37.13 33.84
N VAL A 31 30.14 36.25 33.29
CA VAL A 31 31.21 36.61 32.34
C VAL A 31 30.72 36.18 30.96
N HIS A 32 30.50 37.14 30.07
CA HIS A 32 30.20 36.85 28.66
C HIS A 32 31.49 36.42 27.95
N GLY A 33 31.64 35.11 27.74
CA GLY A 33 32.55 34.55 26.74
C GLY A 33 31.76 34.23 25.47
N GLU A 34 32.22 34.69 24.32
CA GLU A 34 31.63 34.39 23.02
C GLU A 34 31.59 32.86 22.75
N PRO A 35 30.50 32.32 22.17
CA PRO A 35 30.42 30.90 21.86
C PRO A 35 31.36 30.56 20.69
N GLN A 36 32.38 29.72 20.93
CA GLN A 36 33.16 29.08 19.87
C GLN A 36 32.30 28.03 19.16
N ALA A 37 32.31 28.03 17.83
CA ALA A 37 31.61 27.05 17.01
C ALA A 37 32.06 25.60 17.31
N PRO A 38 31.14 24.62 17.30
CA PRO A 38 31.48 23.23 17.62
C PRO A 38 32.45 22.66 16.58
N ARG A 39 33.65 22.25 17.05
CA ARG A 39 34.58 21.43 16.27
C ARG A 39 34.18 19.97 16.41
N VAL A 40 33.77 19.35 15.30
CA VAL A 40 33.58 17.90 15.20
C VAL A 40 34.95 17.24 15.23
N THR A 41 35.27 16.55 16.33
CA THR A 41 36.39 15.61 16.39
C THR A 41 35.86 14.21 16.13
N GLY A 42 36.30 13.58 15.04
CA GLY A 42 35.94 12.21 14.70
C GLY A 42 36.37 11.23 15.79
N SER A 43 35.45 10.40 16.27
CA SER A 43 35.76 9.29 17.16
C SER A 43 36.50 8.19 16.37
N PRO A 44 37.58 7.58 16.89
CA PRO A 44 38.21 6.44 16.23
C PRO A 44 37.25 5.25 16.30
N VAL A 45 36.72 4.83 15.17
CA VAL A 45 35.95 3.58 15.06
C VAL A 45 36.94 2.44 14.90
N ASP A 46 37.11 1.65 15.95
CA ASP A 46 37.86 0.40 15.91
C ASP A 46 36.97 -0.67 15.26
N SER A 47 37.30 -1.05 14.03
CA SER A 47 36.51 -1.99 13.22
C SER A 47 36.86 -3.43 13.61
N HIS A 48 36.19 -3.93 14.65
CA HIS A 48 36.13 -5.36 14.92
C HIS A 48 34.74 -5.90 14.54
N PRO A 49 34.61 -6.66 13.44
CA PRO A 49 33.35 -7.29 13.10
C PRO A 49 32.96 -8.26 14.21
N SER A 50 31.83 -7.99 14.86
CA SER A 50 31.23 -8.91 15.83
C SER A 50 30.94 -10.25 15.17
N ARG A 51 31.26 -11.36 15.86
CA ARG A 51 31.20 -12.74 15.36
C ARG A 51 29.80 -13.21 14.87
N THR A 52 28.76 -12.40 15.01
CA THR A 52 27.41 -12.63 14.48
C THR A 52 27.26 -12.31 12.98
N GLU A 53 28.10 -11.44 12.39
CA GLU A 53 27.99 -11.09 10.96
C GLU A 53 28.56 -12.16 10.01
N ARG A 54 29.62 -12.87 10.41
CA ARG A 54 30.21 -13.93 9.57
C ARG A 54 29.30 -15.13 9.38
N TYR A 55 28.47 -15.47 10.37
CA TYR A 55 27.49 -16.54 10.24
C TYR A 55 26.26 -16.14 9.42
N ARG A 56 25.92 -14.84 9.40
CA ARG A 56 24.80 -14.31 8.59
C ARG A 56 25.17 -14.22 7.11
N ARG A 57 26.42 -13.87 6.77
CA ARG A 57 26.93 -14.00 5.39
C ARG A 57 27.05 -15.46 4.97
N GLY A 58 27.54 -16.36 5.83
CA GLY A 58 27.62 -17.78 5.50
C GLY A 58 26.27 -18.42 5.14
N LEU A 59 25.20 -18.08 5.86
CA LEU A 59 23.84 -18.58 5.56
C LEU A 59 23.22 -17.98 4.29
N ILE A 60 23.53 -16.72 3.96
CA ILE A 60 23.01 -16.06 2.74
C ILE A 60 23.84 -16.48 1.51
N ASP A 61 25.16 -16.63 1.66
CA ASP A 61 26.06 -17.08 0.60
C ASP A 61 25.84 -18.57 0.28
N ASP A 62 25.60 -19.42 1.28
CA ASP A 62 25.29 -20.85 1.06
C ASP A 62 23.92 -21.01 0.37
N VAL A 63 22.91 -20.20 0.74
CA VAL A 63 21.57 -20.20 0.09
C VAL A 63 21.62 -19.60 -1.32
N GLN A 64 22.41 -18.54 -1.56
CA GLN A 64 22.65 -18.01 -2.91
C GLN A 64 23.40 -19.02 -3.79
N SER A 65 24.31 -19.81 -3.22
CA SER A 65 25.05 -20.84 -3.96
C SER A 65 24.18 -22.04 -4.34
N ASP A 66 23.29 -22.47 -3.43
CA ASP A 66 22.36 -23.59 -3.69
C ASP A 66 21.23 -23.17 -4.66
N ILE A 67 20.70 -21.95 -4.52
CA ILE A 67 19.71 -21.38 -5.44
C ILE A 67 20.35 -21.09 -6.82
N GLY A 68 21.59 -20.58 -6.85
CA GLY A 68 22.34 -20.31 -8.10
C GLY A 68 22.61 -21.56 -8.95
N SER A 69 22.74 -22.74 -8.33
CA SER A 69 22.92 -24.00 -9.07
C SER A 69 21.63 -24.57 -9.66
N ILE A 70 20.48 -24.29 -9.03
CA ILE A 70 19.15 -24.80 -9.39
C ILE A 70 18.45 -23.87 -10.40
N LEU A 71 18.78 -22.57 -10.40
CA LEU A 71 18.23 -21.57 -11.33
C LEU A 71 18.97 -21.46 -12.67
N GLY A 72 20.04 -22.22 -12.89
CA GLY A 72 20.82 -22.20 -14.15
C GLY A 72 20.01 -22.56 -15.40
N GLY A 73 18.79 -23.09 -15.27
CA GLY A 73 17.86 -23.36 -16.36
C GLY A 73 17.02 -22.17 -16.84
N LEU A 74 17.06 -21.02 -16.15
CA LEU A 74 16.26 -19.82 -16.47
C LEU A 74 17.08 -18.67 -17.08
N GLY A 75 18.36 -18.88 -17.33
CA GLY A 75 19.29 -17.77 -17.59
C GLY A 75 19.68 -17.07 -16.29
N SER A 76 20.85 -16.45 -16.29
CA SER A 76 21.52 -15.90 -15.09
C SER A 76 20.85 -14.68 -14.44
N ASP A 77 19.71 -14.24 -14.95
CA ASP A 77 19.19 -12.90 -14.67
C ASP A 77 17.76 -13.01 -14.13
N LEU A 78 17.61 -13.37 -12.85
CA LEU A 78 16.38 -13.06 -12.14
C LEU A 78 16.19 -11.54 -12.22
N PRO A 79 15.05 -11.03 -12.72
CA PRO A 79 14.82 -9.61 -12.79
C PRO A 79 14.96 -8.97 -11.40
N SER A 80 15.65 -7.83 -11.30
CA SER A 80 15.94 -7.18 -10.01
C SER A 80 14.68 -6.85 -9.19
N TRP A 81 13.51 -6.79 -9.84
CA TRP A 81 12.24 -6.61 -9.13
C TRP A 81 11.77 -7.82 -8.33
N VAL A 82 12.22 -9.05 -8.65
CA VAL A 82 11.97 -10.25 -7.82
C VAL A 82 12.57 -10.07 -6.42
N ALA A 83 13.65 -9.29 -6.31
CA ALA A 83 14.26 -8.92 -5.04
C ALA A 83 13.69 -7.61 -4.45
N SER A 84 13.25 -6.67 -5.30
CA SER A 84 12.73 -5.37 -4.85
C SER A 84 11.24 -5.37 -4.46
N GLY A 85 10.48 -6.38 -4.88
CA GLY A 85 9.05 -6.54 -4.58
C GLY A 85 8.09 -5.60 -5.30
N VAL A 86 8.61 -4.65 -6.07
CA VAL A 86 7.80 -3.79 -6.95
C VAL A 86 8.23 -4.05 -8.40
N PRO A 87 7.31 -4.44 -9.30
CA PRO A 87 7.66 -4.60 -10.71
C PRO A 87 8.38 -3.36 -11.24
N ASN A 88 9.56 -3.55 -11.85
CA ASN A 88 10.40 -2.43 -12.33
C ASN A 88 9.68 -1.53 -13.36
N PHE A 89 8.57 -1.99 -13.95
CA PHE A 89 7.75 -1.26 -14.92
C PHE A 89 7.29 0.12 -14.44
N PHE A 90 7.06 0.26 -13.12
CA PHE A 90 6.58 1.50 -12.51
C PHE A 90 7.69 2.29 -11.82
N GLN A 91 8.96 1.92 -12.03
CA GLN A 91 10.11 2.62 -11.47
C GLN A 91 10.65 3.63 -12.49
N GLY A 92 10.95 4.85 -12.05
CA GLY A 92 11.59 5.87 -12.89
C GLY A 92 10.65 6.62 -13.83
N PHE A 93 9.38 6.79 -13.47
CA PHE A 93 8.51 7.72 -14.19
C PHE A 93 9.12 9.12 -14.21
N PRO A 94 9.06 9.82 -15.36
CA PRO A 94 9.66 11.14 -15.48
C PRO A 94 8.93 12.11 -14.55
N THR A 95 9.70 12.99 -13.91
CA THR A 95 9.18 14.05 -13.05
C THR A 95 9.68 15.41 -13.52
N GLY A 96 8.85 16.44 -13.33
CA GLY A 96 9.17 17.85 -13.55
C GLY A 96 9.89 18.10 -14.88
N ASP A 97 11.15 18.52 -14.77
CA ASP A 97 12.02 18.88 -15.89
C ASP A 97 12.23 17.75 -16.91
N ALA A 98 12.18 16.48 -16.48
CA ALA A 98 12.27 15.34 -17.39
C ALA A 98 11.06 15.27 -18.33
N VAL A 99 9.86 15.59 -17.83
CA VAL A 99 8.64 15.67 -18.66
C VAL A 99 8.74 16.86 -19.61
N VAL A 100 9.11 18.04 -19.11
CA VAL A 100 9.31 19.26 -19.91
C VAL A 100 10.29 19.00 -21.06
N SER A 101 11.44 18.38 -20.77
CA SER A 101 12.46 18.04 -21.75
C SER A 101 11.97 17.00 -22.76
N SER A 102 11.25 15.96 -22.31
CA SER A 102 10.76 14.88 -23.18
C SER A 102 9.67 15.32 -24.18
N LEU A 103 8.99 16.42 -23.86
CA LEU A 103 7.93 17.03 -24.67
C LEU A 103 8.40 18.30 -25.39
N GLY A 104 9.63 18.75 -25.15
CA GLY A 104 10.19 19.97 -25.76
C GLY A 104 9.41 21.24 -25.40
N LEU A 105 8.89 21.31 -24.17
CA LEU A 105 8.09 22.45 -23.70
C LEU A 105 9.00 23.59 -23.25
N ASP A 106 8.58 24.83 -23.50
CA ASP A 106 9.19 26.04 -22.93
C ASP A 106 8.45 26.54 -21.69
N ASP A 107 9.11 27.41 -20.92
CA ASP A 107 8.56 27.96 -19.67
C ASP A 107 7.21 28.66 -19.88
N SER A 108 7.02 29.36 -21.01
CA SER A 108 5.77 30.07 -21.29
C SER A 108 4.59 29.12 -21.53
N GLN A 109 4.87 27.97 -22.16
CA GLN A 109 3.88 26.91 -22.34
C GLN A 109 3.53 26.26 -21.01
N VAL A 110 4.53 25.97 -20.17
CA VAL A 110 4.32 25.39 -18.84
C VAL A 110 3.55 26.35 -17.93
N ASP A 111 3.87 27.64 -17.95
CA ASP A 111 3.19 28.68 -17.16
C ASP A 111 1.72 28.86 -17.53
N ALA A 112 1.37 28.65 -18.80
CA ALA A 112 -0.01 28.76 -19.28
C ALA A 112 -0.90 27.56 -18.88
N LEU A 113 -0.33 26.45 -18.41
CA LEU A 113 -1.10 25.26 -18.04
C LEU A 113 -1.81 25.45 -16.69
N PRO A 114 -3.09 25.03 -16.57
CA PRO A 114 -3.79 25.06 -15.30
C PRO A 114 -3.17 24.05 -14.33
N THR A 115 -3.12 24.43 -13.06
CA THR A 115 -2.75 23.51 -11.97
C THR A 115 -3.91 22.56 -11.68
N GLN A 116 -3.59 21.30 -11.48
CA GLN A 116 -4.51 20.22 -11.14
C GLN A 116 -4.10 19.61 -9.79
N VAL A 117 -5.06 18.98 -9.12
CA VAL A 117 -4.82 18.31 -7.84
C VAL A 117 -5.40 16.90 -7.88
N LEU A 118 -4.53 15.90 -7.81
CA LEU A 118 -4.92 14.55 -7.47
C LEU A 118 -5.13 14.49 -5.96
N ASN A 119 -6.38 14.40 -5.53
CA ASN A 119 -6.71 14.05 -4.15
C ASN A 119 -7.13 12.58 -4.12
N LEU A 120 -6.40 11.76 -3.38
CA LEU A 120 -6.77 10.35 -3.17
C LEU A 120 -7.92 10.29 -2.15
N ASP A 121 -8.68 9.20 -2.12
CA ASP A 121 -9.78 9.03 -1.17
C ASP A 121 -9.22 8.92 0.26
N PRO A 122 -9.38 9.95 1.11
CA PRO A 122 -8.71 9.96 2.39
C PRO A 122 -9.49 9.12 3.41
N TYR A 123 -8.80 8.64 4.44
CA TYR A 123 -9.45 8.19 5.67
C TYR A 123 -9.28 9.25 6.77
N ALA A 124 -10.16 9.18 7.76
CA ALA A 124 -10.11 10.01 8.96
C ALA A 124 -10.22 9.13 10.20
N ASN A 125 -9.40 9.43 11.21
CA ASN A 125 -9.48 8.80 12.51
C ASN A 125 -10.07 9.76 13.55
N TRP A 126 -10.56 9.16 14.64
CA TRP A 126 -11.01 9.92 15.80
C TRP A 126 -9.86 10.08 16.79
N THR A 127 -9.62 11.32 17.21
CA THR A 127 -8.58 11.71 18.16
C THR A 127 -9.20 12.36 19.40
N GLU A 128 -8.39 12.71 20.40
CA GLU A 128 -8.85 13.49 21.56
C GLU A 128 -9.44 14.86 21.17
N SER A 129 -9.08 15.38 19.99
CA SER A 129 -9.58 16.64 19.45
C SER A 129 -10.71 16.48 18.42
N GLY A 130 -11.24 15.25 18.25
CA GLY A 130 -12.28 14.94 17.27
C GLY A 130 -11.74 14.31 15.99
N TRP A 131 -12.49 14.46 14.89
CA TRP A 131 -12.14 13.90 13.59
C TRP A 131 -10.90 14.56 12.99
N ASN A 132 -10.00 13.74 12.48
CA ASN A 132 -8.74 14.15 11.88
C ASN A 132 -8.56 13.42 10.54
N VAL A 133 -8.66 14.16 9.44
CA VAL A 133 -8.69 13.61 8.07
C VAL A 133 -7.29 13.66 7.47
N ARG A 134 -6.79 12.55 6.92
CA ARG A 134 -5.52 12.50 6.22
C ARG A 134 -5.70 12.86 4.75
N PHE A 135 -5.46 14.11 4.38
CA PHE A 135 -5.42 14.51 2.97
C PHE A 135 -4.08 14.15 2.36
N HIS A 136 -4.09 13.43 1.25
CA HIS A 136 -2.86 13.15 0.51
C HIS A 136 -3.07 12.99 -0.99
N GLY A 137 -2.03 13.28 -1.75
CA GLY A 137 -1.98 13.19 -3.21
C GLY A 137 -0.98 14.18 -3.78
N ASN A 138 -1.23 14.67 -5.00
CA ASN A 138 -0.25 15.41 -5.79
C ASN A 138 -0.83 16.64 -6.48
N VAL A 139 -0.04 17.72 -6.55
CA VAL A 139 -0.31 18.91 -7.35
C VAL A 139 0.58 18.90 -8.58
N TYR A 140 -0.03 19.01 -9.76
CA TYR A 140 0.67 18.91 -11.04
C TYR A 140 0.03 19.78 -12.12
N LYS A 141 0.75 20.01 -13.21
CA LYS A 141 0.24 20.55 -14.46
C LYS A 141 0.19 19.43 -15.50
N GLN A 142 -0.90 19.38 -16.27
CA GLN A 142 -1.08 18.41 -17.35
C GLN A 142 -0.70 19.07 -18.69
N PRO A 143 0.39 18.64 -19.36
CA PRO A 143 0.72 19.14 -20.68
C PRO A 143 -0.36 18.84 -21.72
N ASN A 144 -0.53 19.74 -22.69
CA ASN A 144 -1.34 19.50 -23.88
C ASN A 144 -0.50 18.72 -24.91
N THR A 145 -0.46 17.39 -24.76
CA THR A 145 0.40 16.51 -25.55
C THR A 145 -0.30 16.04 -26.83
N SER A 146 0.41 16.08 -27.96
CA SER A 146 -0.13 15.60 -29.24
C SER A 146 -0.36 14.08 -29.23
N ASN A 147 -1.28 13.58 -30.06
CA ASN A 147 -1.46 12.12 -30.21
C ASN A 147 -0.19 11.44 -30.73
N GLU A 148 0.62 12.12 -31.54
CA GLU A 148 1.89 11.58 -32.03
C GLU A 148 2.89 11.37 -30.88
N ASP A 149 3.03 12.37 -30.00
CA ASP A 149 3.87 12.27 -28.81
C ASP A 149 3.34 11.24 -27.81
N LEU A 150 2.02 11.22 -27.57
CA LEU A 150 1.43 10.21 -26.69
C LEU A 150 1.61 8.79 -27.25
N ASN A 151 1.53 8.58 -28.56
CA ASN A 151 1.84 7.29 -29.17
C ASN A 151 3.31 6.91 -28.94
N ARG A 152 4.23 7.84 -29.19
CA ARG A 152 5.67 7.64 -29.00
C ARG A 152 6.00 7.27 -27.55
N LEU A 153 5.44 7.99 -26.59
CA LEU A 153 5.65 7.76 -25.16
C LEU A 153 4.97 6.47 -24.68
N ALA A 154 3.75 6.18 -25.13
CA ALA A 154 3.04 4.96 -24.77
C ALA A 154 3.75 3.70 -25.27
N ASN A 155 4.37 3.76 -26.46
CA ASN A 155 5.14 2.65 -27.03
C ASN A 155 6.36 2.25 -26.19
N ILE A 156 6.81 3.09 -25.25
CA ILE A 156 7.88 2.73 -24.30
C ILE A 156 7.40 1.63 -23.34
N PHE A 157 6.10 1.62 -23.02
CA PHE A 157 5.49 0.66 -22.10
C PHE A 157 4.87 -0.54 -22.80
N LEU A 158 4.66 -0.50 -24.11
CA LEU A 158 4.08 -1.61 -24.88
C LEU A 158 5.20 -2.52 -25.39
N VAL A 159 5.24 -3.75 -24.88
CA VAL A 159 6.19 -4.78 -25.32
C VAL A 159 5.52 -5.63 -26.38
N ASP A 160 6.26 -5.98 -27.43
CA ASP A 160 5.80 -6.80 -28.58
C ASP A 160 4.59 -6.24 -29.35
N THR A 161 4.21 -4.97 -29.10
CA THR A 161 3.17 -4.25 -29.86
C THR A 161 3.40 -2.74 -29.81
N SER A 162 2.52 -1.97 -30.47
CA SER A 162 2.54 -0.51 -30.44
C SER A 162 1.13 0.07 -30.51
N VAL A 163 0.95 1.33 -30.14
CA VAL A 163 -0.35 2.03 -30.21
C VAL A 163 -0.96 1.98 -31.61
N GLY A 164 -0.15 1.95 -32.68
CA GLY A 164 -0.64 1.86 -34.06
C GLY A 164 -1.20 0.48 -34.45
N GLU A 165 -0.87 -0.56 -33.68
CA GLU A 165 -1.35 -1.93 -33.89
C GLU A 165 -2.53 -2.29 -32.99
N LEU A 166 -2.80 -1.47 -31.97
CA LEU A 166 -3.90 -1.67 -31.04
C LEU A 166 -5.25 -1.28 -31.66
N PRO A 167 -6.35 -1.96 -31.26
CA PRO A 167 -7.70 -1.45 -31.46
C PRO A 167 -7.84 -0.01 -30.91
N GLN A 168 -8.69 0.79 -31.55
CA GLN A 168 -8.79 2.23 -31.26
C GLN A 168 -9.09 2.53 -29.78
N ASP A 169 -9.97 1.75 -29.15
CA ASP A 169 -10.30 1.88 -27.73
C ASP A 169 -9.09 1.62 -26.82
N GLN A 170 -8.24 0.64 -27.18
CA GLN A 170 -7.03 0.31 -26.45
C GLN A 170 -5.91 1.33 -26.71
N ALA A 171 -5.82 1.85 -27.93
CA ALA A 171 -4.93 2.94 -28.27
C ALA A 171 -5.26 4.22 -27.47
N ASP A 172 -6.54 4.57 -27.37
CA ASP A 172 -6.98 5.73 -26.60
C ASP A 172 -6.73 5.56 -25.10
N ARG A 173 -6.92 4.34 -24.55
CA ARG A 173 -6.54 4.02 -23.16
C ARG A 173 -5.03 4.15 -22.93
N ALA A 174 -4.22 3.59 -23.82
CA ALA A 174 -2.77 3.70 -23.75
C ALA A 174 -2.31 5.15 -23.73
N ARG A 175 -2.90 6.01 -24.58
CA ARG A 175 -2.65 7.46 -24.58
C ARG A 175 -3.07 8.11 -23.26
N ASN A 176 -4.24 7.78 -22.73
CA ASN A 176 -4.77 8.38 -21.50
C ASN A 176 -3.93 8.03 -20.27
N VAL A 177 -3.55 6.75 -20.12
CA VAL A 177 -2.66 6.31 -19.02
C VAL A 177 -1.28 6.96 -19.17
N THR A 178 -0.76 7.03 -20.40
CA THR A 178 0.52 7.72 -20.67
C THR A 178 0.43 9.20 -20.32
N ALA A 179 -0.64 9.89 -20.69
CA ALA A 179 -0.84 11.29 -20.35
C ALA A 179 -0.86 11.51 -18.83
N SER A 180 -1.43 10.60 -18.05
CA SER A 180 -1.44 10.70 -16.59
C SER A 180 -0.06 10.50 -15.97
N ILE A 181 0.85 9.76 -16.61
CA ILE A 181 2.24 9.60 -16.14
C ILE A 181 3.08 10.84 -16.43
N PHE A 182 2.93 11.41 -17.63
CA PHE A 182 3.73 12.54 -18.10
C PHE A 182 3.13 13.88 -17.67
N VAL A 183 3.14 14.11 -16.35
CA VAL A 183 2.67 15.33 -15.70
C VAL A 183 3.84 16.12 -15.12
N ILE A 184 3.67 17.43 -15.00
CA ILE A 184 4.69 18.33 -14.45
C ILE A 184 4.33 18.63 -13.00
N GLN A 185 5.01 17.97 -12.06
CA GLN A 185 4.82 18.17 -10.62
C GLN A 185 5.03 19.65 -10.24
N GLN A 186 4.21 20.17 -9.33
CA GLN A 186 4.29 21.54 -8.85
C GLN A 186 4.80 21.56 -7.41
N GLY A 187 6.09 21.82 -7.25
CA GLY A 187 6.72 21.87 -5.93
C GLY A 187 6.60 23.21 -5.22
N ASP A 188 6.64 23.18 -3.89
CA ASP A 188 6.60 24.36 -3.02
C ASP A 188 5.38 25.28 -3.23
N VAL A 189 4.24 24.73 -3.69
CA VAL A 189 2.99 25.48 -3.89
C VAL A 189 1.95 25.15 -2.82
N ALA A 190 1.11 26.11 -2.48
CA ALA A 190 -0.03 25.86 -1.60
C ALA A 190 -1.09 25.05 -2.35
N VAL A 191 -1.63 24.01 -1.71
CA VAL A 191 -2.79 23.28 -2.24
C VAL A 191 -4.02 24.19 -2.13
N SER A 192 -4.79 24.30 -3.21
CA SER A 192 -6.06 25.04 -3.22
C SER A 192 -7.00 24.53 -2.12
N PRO A 193 -7.89 25.38 -1.58
CA PRO A 193 -8.83 24.98 -0.55
C PRO A 193 -9.61 23.72 -0.91
N ILE A 194 -9.77 22.82 0.06
CA ILE A 194 -10.51 21.57 -0.08
C ILE A 194 -11.84 21.75 0.64
N HIS A 195 -12.92 21.67 -0.11
CA HIS A 195 -14.26 21.73 0.45
C HIS A 195 -14.76 20.33 0.78
N LEU A 196 -15.42 20.20 1.92
CA LEU A 196 -16.06 19.00 2.39
C LEU A 196 -17.57 19.19 2.44
N ASP A 197 -18.34 18.17 2.07
CA ASP A 197 -19.79 18.13 2.19
C ASP A 197 -20.31 16.69 2.35
N PRO A 198 -21.49 16.46 2.97
CA PRO A 198 -22.08 15.12 3.09
C PRO A 198 -22.20 14.38 1.77
N ALA A 199 -21.55 13.22 1.66
CA ALA A 199 -21.62 12.39 0.46
C ALA A 199 -22.84 11.46 0.49
N ALA A 200 -23.85 11.70 -0.35
CA ALA A 200 -25.05 10.86 -0.45
C ALA A 200 -24.80 9.48 -1.08
N SER A 201 -23.80 9.39 -1.93
CA SER A 201 -23.26 8.17 -2.54
C SER A 201 -21.75 8.34 -2.69
N GLN A 202 -21.04 7.25 -2.93
CA GLN A 202 -19.72 7.36 -3.56
C GLN A 202 -19.92 7.61 -5.06
N GLY A 203 -18.95 8.23 -5.74
CA GLY A 203 -18.92 8.32 -7.20
C GLY A 203 -19.12 6.96 -7.90
N SER A 204 -19.72 7.02 -9.10
CA SER A 204 -20.21 5.92 -9.97
C SER A 204 -20.02 4.46 -9.52
N SER A 205 -20.75 4.02 -8.50
CA SER A 205 -21.17 2.63 -8.33
C SER A 205 -22.69 2.61 -8.43
N GLY A 206 -23.23 1.91 -9.42
CA GLY A 206 -24.67 1.71 -9.61
C GLY A 206 -25.38 0.92 -8.50
N GLU A 207 -24.90 0.94 -7.26
CA GLU A 207 -25.52 0.29 -6.11
C GLU A 207 -25.74 1.27 -4.95
N PRO A 208 -26.93 1.30 -4.32
CA PRO A 208 -27.15 2.08 -3.11
C PRO A 208 -26.22 1.63 -1.97
N GLY A 209 -25.35 2.53 -1.49
CA GLY A 209 -24.69 2.37 -0.19
C GLY A 209 -23.20 1.99 -0.18
N GLY A 210 -22.44 2.21 -1.28
CA GLY A 210 -21.00 1.94 -1.40
C GLY A 210 -20.20 1.94 -0.08
N GLY A 211 -19.77 0.74 0.33
CA GLY A 211 -18.96 0.50 1.54
C GLY A 211 -19.72 0.34 2.86
N GLY A 212 -21.06 0.37 2.86
CA GLY A 212 -21.84 0.40 4.10
C GLY A 212 -21.75 1.73 4.86
N ALA A 213 -21.13 2.75 4.26
CA ALA A 213 -20.97 4.06 4.86
C ALA A 213 -22.26 4.89 4.79
N VAL A 214 -22.50 5.69 5.82
CA VAL A 214 -23.68 6.56 5.93
C VAL A 214 -23.34 8.00 5.56
N THR A 215 -24.35 8.69 5.03
CA THR A 215 -24.29 10.13 4.80
C THR A 215 -24.49 10.86 6.13
N PRO A 216 -23.53 11.66 6.61
CA PRO A 216 -23.73 12.44 7.83
C PRO A 216 -24.77 13.55 7.63
N SER A 217 -25.27 14.08 8.74
CA SER A 217 -26.25 15.20 8.72
C SER A 217 -25.62 16.57 8.50
N GLY A 218 -24.29 16.67 8.61
CA GLY A 218 -23.49 17.87 8.38
C GLY A 218 -22.03 17.51 8.08
N GLY A 219 -21.12 18.45 8.30
CA GLY A 219 -19.71 18.33 7.92
C GLY A 219 -19.28 19.29 6.82
N ASN A 220 -20.18 20.16 6.34
CA ASN A 220 -19.86 21.20 5.36
C ASN A 220 -18.81 22.16 5.91
N GLN A 221 -17.63 22.18 5.30
CA GLN A 221 -16.54 23.05 5.71
C GLN A 221 -15.51 23.21 4.59
N THR A 222 -14.63 24.19 4.73
CA THR A 222 -13.50 24.40 3.83
C THR A 222 -12.22 24.26 4.61
N ILE A 223 -11.31 23.46 4.08
CA ILE A 223 -10.02 23.12 4.67
C ILE A 223 -8.93 23.78 3.85
N THR A 224 -7.97 24.39 4.54
CA THR A 224 -6.72 24.84 3.96
C THR A 224 -5.61 23.99 4.55
N LEU A 225 -4.79 23.37 3.69
CA LEU A 225 -3.68 22.57 4.18
C LEU A 225 -2.62 23.49 4.81
N PRO A 226 -1.95 23.04 5.90
CA PRO A 226 -1.05 23.90 6.67
C PRO A 226 0.31 24.15 6.01
N TYR A 227 0.67 23.38 4.98
CA TYR A 227 1.97 23.42 4.32
C TYR A 227 1.83 23.39 2.81
N ASN A 228 2.87 23.87 2.13
CA ASN A 228 3.02 23.72 0.70
C ASN A 228 3.40 22.28 0.35
N THR A 229 3.25 21.94 -0.92
CA THR A 229 3.67 20.65 -1.48
C THR A 229 5.18 20.45 -1.38
N THR A 230 5.60 19.19 -1.44
CA THR A 230 7.01 18.81 -1.56
C THR A 230 7.55 19.21 -2.94
N VAL A 231 8.84 19.04 -3.21
CA VAL A 231 9.41 19.39 -4.52
C VAL A 231 8.80 18.54 -5.66
N GLU A 232 8.35 17.32 -5.35
CA GLU A 232 7.62 16.42 -6.24
C GLU A 232 6.11 16.71 -6.31
N GLY A 233 5.63 17.80 -5.68
CA GLY A 233 4.23 18.18 -5.71
C GLY A 233 3.33 17.42 -4.74
N ASP A 234 3.89 16.59 -3.86
CA ASP A 234 3.10 15.79 -2.94
C ASP A 234 2.60 16.60 -1.76
N PHE A 235 1.41 16.24 -1.26
CA PHE A 235 0.94 16.60 0.07
C PHE A 235 0.49 15.32 0.79
N ASP A 236 0.79 15.22 2.09
CA ASP A 236 0.27 14.16 2.97
C ASP A 236 0.20 14.73 4.40
N VAL A 237 -1.01 15.04 4.85
CA VAL A 237 -1.21 15.72 6.12
C VAL A 237 -2.55 15.35 6.77
N PHE A 238 -2.49 15.10 8.07
CA PHE A 238 -3.68 15.01 8.90
C PHE A 238 -4.16 16.40 9.32
N VAL A 239 -5.43 16.69 9.06
CA VAL A 239 -6.07 17.97 9.38
C VAL A 239 -7.31 17.73 10.25
N PRO A 240 -7.40 18.35 11.44
CA PRO A 240 -8.62 18.33 12.25
C PRO A 240 -9.77 19.00 11.50
N ILE A 241 -10.94 18.38 11.55
CA ILE A 241 -12.17 18.93 10.95
C ILE A 241 -13.22 19.22 12.02
N ASN A 242 -14.12 20.16 11.74
CA ASN A 242 -15.26 20.43 12.61
C ASN A 242 -16.21 19.22 12.60
N GLY A 243 -16.65 18.81 13.80
CA GLY A 243 -17.57 17.71 14.06
C GLY A 243 -19.05 18.02 13.85
N ASP A 244 -19.44 19.26 13.50
CA ASP A 244 -20.84 19.67 13.37
C ASP A 244 -21.63 18.78 12.38
N GLY A 245 -22.60 18.02 12.91
CA GLY A 245 -23.43 17.10 12.13
C GLY A 245 -22.77 15.75 11.79
N LEU A 246 -21.56 15.51 12.31
CA LEU A 246 -20.84 14.24 12.26
C LEU A 246 -21.03 13.47 13.58
N MET A 247 -21.28 12.16 13.49
CA MET A 247 -21.24 11.29 14.67
C MET A 247 -19.80 11.16 15.16
N ALA A 248 -19.61 11.14 16.48
CA ALA A 248 -18.30 10.98 17.08
C ALA A 248 -17.76 9.57 16.83
N GLY A 249 -16.50 9.45 16.39
CA GLY A 249 -15.93 8.17 15.95
C GLY A 249 -15.74 7.13 17.05
N ASN A 250 -15.74 7.56 18.31
CA ASN A 250 -15.73 6.71 19.50
C ASN A 250 -17.13 6.31 19.99
N GLU A 251 -18.19 6.88 19.41
CA GLU A 251 -19.59 6.66 19.81
C GLU A 251 -20.44 6.03 18.70
N THR A 252 -19.86 5.79 17.53
CA THR A 252 -20.55 5.22 16.37
C THR A 252 -19.86 3.95 15.88
N ASN A 253 -20.64 3.07 15.23
CA ASN A 253 -20.16 1.93 14.46
C ASN A 253 -20.33 2.14 12.95
N GLU A 254 -20.83 3.29 12.54
CA GLU A 254 -21.09 3.63 11.15
C GLU A 254 -19.92 4.43 10.58
N VAL A 255 -19.33 3.94 9.49
CA VAL A 255 -18.40 4.73 8.68
C VAL A 255 -19.19 5.89 8.08
N GLN A 256 -18.70 7.12 8.22
CA GLN A 256 -19.34 8.30 7.62
C GLN A 256 -18.54 8.74 6.41
N ARG A 257 -19.20 9.39 5.44
CA ARG A 257 -18.53 9.87 4.23
C ARG A 257 -18.79 11.33 3.91
N LEU A 258 -17.75 12.00 3.46
CA LEU A 258 -17.79 13.38 2.97
C LEU A 258 -17.20 13.42 1.56
N ASN A 259 -17.86 14.10 0.63
CA ASN A 259 -17.23 14.46 -0.63
C ASN A 259 -16.09 15.41 -0.30
N THR A 260 -14.98 15.28 -1.01
CA THR A 260 -13.91 16.26 -1.00
C THR A 260 -13.78 16.83 -2.40
N HIS A 261 -13.73 18.16 -2.51
CA HIS A 261 -13.53 18.82 -3.78
C HIS A 261 -12.52 19.96 -3.64
N VAL A 262 -11.49 19.93 -4.48
CA VAL A 262 -10.43 20.94 -4.48
C VAL A 262 -10.85 22.11 -5.35
N GLU A 263 -10.78 23.33 -4.82
CA GLU A 263 -11.18 24.54 -5.54
C GLU A 263 -10.37 24.73 -6.83
N GLY A 264 -11.07 24.94 -7.95
CA GLY A 264 -10.46 25.20 -9.26
C GLY A 264 -9.89 23.95 -9.97
N ALA A 265 -9.88 22.78 -9.33
CA ALA A 265 -9.47 21.53 -9.98
C ALA A 265 -10.62 20.99 -10.85
N SER A 266 -10.34 20.66 -12.12
CA SER A 266 -11.31 19.97 -12.98
C SER A 266 -11.34 18.46 -12.71
N ILE A 267 -10.27 17.95 -12.11
CA ILE A 267 -10.07 16.57 -11.70
C ILE A 267 -9.53 16.60 -10.27
N GLY A 268 -10.36 16.37 -9.26
CA GLY A 268 -9.93 16.47 -7.85
C GLY A 268 -10.98 16.03 -6.82
N ASN A 269 -12.12 15.54 -7.29
CA ASN A 269 -13.16 15.01 -6.41
C ASN A 269 -12.70 13.66 -5.84
N SER A 270 -12.81 13.50 -4.53
CA SER A 270 -12.57 12.25 -3.82
C SER A 270 -13.63 12.07 -2.72
N THR A 271 -13.64 10.94 -2.04
CA THR A 271 -14.53 10.68 -0.90
C THR A 271 -13.71 10.41 0.35
N ALA A 272 -13.89 11.23 1.39
CA ALA A 272 -13.31 11.02 2.70
C ALA A 272 -14.14 10.04 3.51
N TYR A 273 -13.47 9.07 4.14
CA TYR A 273 -14.08 8.05 5.00
C TYR A 273 -13.71 8.30 6.46
N LEU A 274 -14.70 8.66 7.26
CA LEU A 274 -14.58 8.85 8.70
C LEU A 274 -14.82 7.49 9.37
N VAL A 275 -13.72 6.84 9.74
CA VAL A 275 -13.70 5.44 10.17
C VAL A 275 -13.76 5.38 11.71
N PRO A 276 -14.73 4.66 12.31
CA PRO A 276 -14.83 4.52 13.76
C PRO A 276 -13.60 3.91 14.42
N THR A 277 -13.43 4.13 15.72
CA THR A 277 -12.21 3.70 16.45
C THR A 277 -12.04 2.18 16.52
N THR A 278 -13.14 1.42 16.52
CA THR A 278 -13.16 -0.05 16.52
C THR A 278 -13.89 -0.56 15.29
N GLY A 279 -13.68 -1.81 14.89
CA GLY A 279 -14.31 -2.44 13.72
C GLY A 279 -13.29 -3.22 12.88
N LEU A 280 -13.71 -3.62 11.68
CA LEU A 280 -12.86 -4.33 10.72
C LEU A 280 -12.41 -3.40 9.59
N THR A 281 -11.15 -3.46 9.22
CA THR A 281 -10.64 -2.80 8.01
C THR A 281 -10.08 -3.86 7.07
N VAL A 282 -10.64 -3.96 5.86
CA VAL A 282 -10.10 -4.79 4.79
C VAL A 282 -9.08 -3.96 4.02
N VAL A 283 -7.80 -4.31 4.13
CA VAL A 283 -6.73 -3.74 3.32
C VAL A 283 -6.49 -4.65 2.13
N SER A 284 -6.84 -4.20 0.94
CA SER A 284 -6.69 -4.99 -0.28
C SER A 284 -5.62 -4.39 -1.19
N ASP A 285 -4.74 -5.25 -1.68
CA ASP A 285 -4.02 -4.98 -2.93
C ASP A 285 -4.99 -4.94 -4.11
N ILE A 286 -4.54 -4.56 -5.31
CA ILE A 286 -5.40 -4.36 -6.48
C ILE A 286 -5.04 -5.31 -7.62
N ASP A 287 -3.76 -5.37 -7.99
CA ASP A 287 -3.31 -6.12 -9.15
C ASP A 287 -3.27 -7.62 -8.84
N ASP A 288 -3.80 -8.44 -9.75
CA ASP A 288 -3.91 -9.89 -9.62
C ASP A 288 -4.67 -10.40 -8.37
N ILE A 289 -5.41 -9.52 -7.70
CA ILE A 289 -6.36 -9.87 -6.63
C ILE A 289 -7.74 -9.27 -6.83
N LEU A 290 -7.84 -7.99 -7.21
CA LEU A 290 -9.12 -7.34 -7.55
C LEU A 290 -9.33 -7.28 -9.06
N ARG A 291 -8.25 -7.21 -9.83
CA ARG A 291 -8.28 -7.23 -11.31
C ARG A 291 -7.28 -8.20 -11.86
N ILE A 292 -7.47 -8.57 -13.13
CA ILE A 292 -6.50 -9.34 -13.89
C ILE A 292 -5.44 -8.40 -14.44
N THR A 293 -4.19 -8.56 -13.98
CA THR A 293 -3.04 -7.80 -14.48
C THR A 293 -2.03 -8.72 -15.13
N LYS A 294 -1.69 -9.83 -14.48
CA LYS A 294 -0.66 -10.79 -14.84
C LYS A 294 0.72 -10.15 -14.76
N ILE A 295 1.06 -9.58 -13.61
CA ILE A 295 2.39 -8.97 -13.38
C ILE A 295 3.51 -9.99 -13.59
N TYR A 296 3.19 -11.28 -13.45
CA TYR A 296 4.07 -12.42 -13.72
C TYR A 296 4.30 -12.74 -15.20
N GLU A 297 3.56 -12.11 -16.11
CA GLU A 297 3.77 -12.17 -17.56
C GLU A 297 4.07 -10.75 -18.10
N PRO A 298 5.31 -10.25 -18.00
CA PRO A 298 5.68 -8.85 -18.26
C PRO A 298 5.00 -8.14 -19.44
N SER A 299 5.05 -8.75 -20.64
CA SER A 299 4.48 -8.18 -21.87
C SER A 299 2.94 -8.04 -21.76
N GLN A 300 2.28 -9.09 -21.25
CA GLN A 300 0.83 -9.09 -21.01
C GLN A 300 0.45 -8.16 -19.85
N GLY A 301 1.25 -8.10 -18.78
CA GLY A 301 1.05 -7.24 -17.63
C GLY A 301 1.07 -5.76 -17.98
N LEU A 302 2.04 -5.35 -18.80
CA LEU A 302 2.13 -4.01 -19.35
C LEU A 302 0.95 -3.69 -20.27
N LEU A 303 0.61 -4.60 -21.19
CA LEU A 303 -0.55 -4.43 -22.07
C LEU A 303 -1.85 -4.27 -21.27
N ASN A 304 -2.05 -5.08 -20.23
CA ASN A 304 -3.22 -5.04 -19.36
C ASN A 304 -3.29 -3.74 -18.55
N SER A 305 -2.15 -3.22 -18.11
CA SER A 305 -2.09 -2.02 -17.26
C SER A 305 -2.28 -0.73 -18.04
N PHE A 306 -1.74 -0.66 -19.27
CA PHE A 306 -1.70 0.57 -20.06
C PHE A 306 -2.79 0.64 -21.13
N ALA A 307 -3.13 -0.48 -21.78
CA ALA A 307 -3.97 -0.45 -22.98
C ALA A 307 -5.33 -1.16 -22.81
N LYS A 308 -5.42 -2.18 -21.95
CA LYS A 308 -6.69 -2.92 -21.77
C LYS A 308 -7.59 -2.25 -20.74
N GLU A 309 -8.87 -2.58 -20.85
CA GLU A 309 -9.82 -2.33 -19.78
C GLU A 309 -9.50 -3.18 -18.55
N TYR A 310 -9.70 -2.61 -17.36
CA TYR A 310 -9.50 -3.33 -16.11
C TYR A 310 -10.68 -4.27 -15.90
N VAL A 311 -10.38 -5.56 -15.78
CA VAL A 311 -11.39 -6.61 -15.64
C VAL A 311 -11.28 -7.19 -14.23
N PRO A 312 -12.39 -7.30 -13.47
CA PRO A 312 -12.37 -7.96 -12.18
C PRO A 312 -11.86 -9.40 -12.29
N TRP A 313 -11.11 -9.84 -11.27
CA TRP A 313 -10.74 -11.25 -11.19
C TRP A 313 -11.93 -12.09 -10.71
N GLU A 314 -12.46 -12.92 -11.61
CA GLU A 314 -13.58 -13.83 -11.35
C GLU A 314 -14.76 -13.12 -10.66
N ASN A 315 -15.34 -13.72 -9.61
CA ASN A 315 -16.44 -13.19 -8.81
C ASN A 315 -15.96 -12.49 -7.53
N MET A 316 -14.71 -12.02 -7.46
CA MET A 316 -14.20 -11.26 -6.32
C MET A 316 -15.06 -10.04 -5.92
N PRO A 317 -15.70 -9.30 -6.87
CA PRO A 317 -16.70 -8.29 -6.53
C PRO A 317 -17.83 -8.79 -5.60
N ASP A 318 -18.33 -10.02 -5.82
CA ASP A 318 -19.42 -10.58 -5.02
C ASP A 318 -18.97 -10.87 -3.58
N ILE A 319 -17.73 -11.32 -3.40
CA ILE A 319 -17.13 -11.55 -2.07
C ILE A 319 -17.06 -10.23 -1.29
N TYR A 320 -16.54 -9.18 -1.91
CA TYR A 320 -16.38 -7.87 -1.27
C TYR A 320 -17.74 -7.20 -1.00
N ALA A 321 -18.68 -7.32 -1.94
CA ALA A 321 -20.04 -6.83 -1.75
C ALA A 321 -20.74 -7.57 -0.60
N ASN A 322 -20.53 -8.89 -0.47
CA ASN A 322 -21.04 -9.65 0.66
C ASN A 322 -20.42 -9.21 1.98
N TRP A 323 -19.09 -9.06 2.06
CA TRP A 323 -18.42 -8.55 3.26
C TRP A 323 -18.92 -7.17 3.65
N SER A 324 -19.08 -6.26 2.68
CA SER A 324 -19.63 -4.92 2.94
C SER A 324 -21.04 -4.93 3.52
N ARG A 325 -21.87 -5.92 3.18
CA ARG A 325 -23.26 -6.04 3.67
C ARG A 325 -23.38 -6.82 4.96
N SER A 326 -22.55 -7.84 5.14
CA SER A 326 -22.69 -8.83 6.22
C SER A 326 -21.83 -8.53 7.44
N LEU A 327 -20.72 -7.81 7.27
CA LEU A 327 -19.82 -7.47 8.37
C LEU A 327 -20.12 -6.06 8.88
N PRO A 328 -20.61 -5.91 10.13
CA PRO A 328 -20.89 -4.60 10.69
C PRO A 328 -19.60 -3.80 10.89
N ASN A 329 -19.67 -2.47 10.75
CA ASN A 329 -18.54 -1.56 11.00
C ASN A 329 -17.27 -1.98 10.22
N THR A 330 -17.46 -2.30 8.94
CA THR A 330 -16.37 -2.64 8.01
C THR A 330 -16.00 -1.42 7.20
N HIS A 331 -14.69 -1.19 7.06
CA HIS A 331 -14.12 -0.20 6.16
C HIS A 331 -13.23 -0.89 5.13
N PHE A 332 -13.23 -0.40 3.90
CA PHE A 332 -12.33 -0.88 2.86
C PHE A 332 -11.21 0.14 2.64
N HIS A 333 -9.98 -0.35 2.53
CA HIS A 333 -8.80 0.45 2.24
C HIS A 333 -8.01 -0.23 1.13
N TYR A 334 -7.85 0.46 0.00
CA TYR A 334 -7.16 -0.06 -1.16
C TYR A 334 -5.72 0.45 -1.16
N LEU A 335 -4.76 -0.47 -1.12
CA LEU A 335 -3.35 -0.15 -0.99
C LEU A 335 -2.58 -0.74 -2.16
N THR A 336 -2.00 0.12 -2.99
CA THR A 336 -1.14 -0.28 -4.11
C THR A 336 0.23 0.39 -4.01
N THR A 337 1.26 -0.25 -4.54
CA THR A 337 2.59 0.35 -4.72
C THR A 337 2.77 0.99 -6.10
N THR A 338 1.70 1.07 -6.88
CA THR A 338 1.70 1.80 -8.15
C THR A 338 1.76 3.31 -7.87
N PRO A 339 2.56 4.08 -8.64
CA PRO A 339 2.68 5.53 -8.49
C PRO A 339 1.32 6.23 -8.58
N GLU A 340 1.15 7.25 -7.76
CA GLU A 340 -0.12 7.98 -7.62
C GLU A 340 -0.66 8.55 -8.94
N GLN A 341 0.20 8.91 -9.90
CA GLN A 341 -0.26 9.56 -11.14
C GLN A 341 -1.15 8.66 -12.01
N VAL A 342 -1.05 7.33 -11.89
CA VAL A 342 -1.92 6.39 -12.61
C VAL A 342 -3.09 5.87 -11.77
N THR A 343 -3.19 6.29 -10.50
CA THR A 343 -4.17 5.73 -9.56
C THR A 343 -5.61 6.06 -9.92
N ARG A 344 -5.89 7.14 -10.67
CA ARG A 344 -7.28 7.45 -11.06
C ARG A 344 -7.95 6.30 -11.83
N ALA A 345 -7.20 5.56 -12.64
CA ALA A 345 -7.75 4.39 -13.32
C ALA A 345 -8.15 3.29 -12.33
N TYR A 346 -7.35 3.06 -11.29
CA TYR A 346 -7.71 2.13 -10.21
C TYR A 346 -8.91 2.62 -9.40
N MET A 347 -8.96 3.90 -9.02
CA MET A 347 -10.10 4.47 -8.29
C MET A 347 -11.39 4.28 -9.09
N ASN A 348 -11.41 4.64 -10.37
CA ASN A 348 -12.57 4.45 -11.23
C ASN A 348 -12.98 2.97 -11.35
N PHE A 349 -12.02 2.06 -11.50
CA PHE A 349 -12.28 0.64 -11.54
C PHE A 349 -12.88 0.14 -10.22
N THR A 350 -12.28 0.51 -9.09
CA THR A 350 -12.77 0.17 -7.75
C THR A 350 -14.18 0.71 -7.52
N TYR A 351 -14.45 1.97 -7.88
CA TYR A 351 -15.79 2.56 -7.75
C TYR A 351 -16.84 1.80 -8.54
N SER A 352 -16.45 1.21 -9.68
CA SER A 352 -17.37 0.53 -10.58
C SER A 352 -17.67 -0.92 -10.15
N HIS A 353 -16.81 -1.53 -9.33
CA HIS A 353 -16.86 -2.98 -9.06
C HIS A 353 -16.78 -3.37 -7.59
N TYR A 354 -16.27 -2.50 -6.72
CA TYR A 354 -15.95 -2.83 -5.33
C TYR A 354 -16.56 -1.81 -4.36
N PRO A 355 -16.72 -2.16 -3.06
CA PRO A 355 -17.24 -1.24 -2.06
C PRO A 355 -16.36 0.01 -1.92
N GLY A 356 -16.99 1.13 -1.60
CA GLY A 356 -16.26 2.36 -1.37
C GLY A 356 -15.26 2.29 -0.23
N GLY A 357 -14.11 2.93 -0.42
CA GLY A 357 -13.02 2.88 0.53
C GLY A 357 -11.95 3.92 0.25
N SER A 358 -11.12 4.15 1.26
CA SER A 358 -9.95 5.02 1.17
C SER A 358 -8.83 4.38 0.35
N PHE A 359 -7.88 5.19 -0.14
CA PHE A 359 -6.75 4.71 -0.95
C PHE A 359 -5.41 5.09 -0.34
N ASP A 360 -4.42 4.21 -0.45
CA ASP A 360 -3.01 4.53 -0.32
C ASP A 360 -2.27 4.03 -1.57
N THR A 361 -1.35 4.85 -2.07
CA THR A 361 -0.56 4.59 -3.28
C THR A 361 0.90 4.86 -3.01
N ARG A 362 1.77 4.58 -3.99
CA ARG A 362 3.17 5.01 -3.90
C ARG A 362 3.26 6.54 -4.16
N PRO A 363 3.69 7.34 -3.16
CA PRO A 363 3.96 8.77 -3.35
C PRO A 363 5.19 8.97 -4.23
N LEU A 364 5.40 10.18 -4.74
CA LEU A 364 6.57 10.51 -5.57
C LEU A 364 7.77 10.95 -4.75
N ASN A 365 7.51 11.57 -3.61
CA ASN A 365 8.51 11.99 -2.65
C ASN A 365 8.88 10.83 -1.72
N PHE A 366 10.17 10.50 -1.70
CA PHE A 366 10.76 9.53 -0.79
C PHE A 366 11.73 10.18 0.21
N SER A 367 11.32 11.30 0.81
CA SER A 367 12.09 12.00 1.86
C SER A 367 12.46 11.11 3.06
N ASP A 368 11.75 9.98 3.24
CA ASP A 368 12.07 8.94 4.21
C ASP A 368 12.73 7.73 3.50
N VAL A 369 13.96 7.41 3.90
CA VAL A 369 14.73 6.26 3.40
C VAL A 369 13.96 4.94 3.62
N SER A 370 13.17 4.83 4.68
CA SER A 370 12.34 3.64 4.95
C SER A 370 11.16 3.53 3.99
N ALA A 371 10.53 4.64 3.61
CA ALA A 371 9.51 4.69 2.55
C ALA A 371 10.11 4.40 1.16
N THR A 372 11.38 4.77 0.94
CA THR A 372 12.11 4.47 -0.30
C THR A 372 12.33 2.96 -0.50
N LEU A 373 12.65 2.26 0.59
CA LEU A 373 13.10 0.86 0.56
C LEU A 373 11.99 -0.17 0.79
N SER A 374 10.85 0.22 1.39
CA SER A 374 9.75 -0.68 1.73
C SER A 374 8.41 0.07 1.79
N ILE A 375 7.99 0.64 0.66
CA ILE A 375 6.82 1.54 0.60
C ILE A 375 5.54 0.88 1.13
N ARG A 376 5.28 -0.40 0.79
CA ARG A 376 4.10 -1.13 1.28
C ARG A 376 4.11 -1.24 2.80
N LYS A 377 5.21 -1.68 3.41
CA LYS A 377 5.38 -1.70 4.87
C LYS A 377 5.14 -0.33 5.51
N PHE A 378 5.64 0.74 4.91
CA PHE A 378 5.44 2.11 5.41
C PHE A 378 3.95 2.48 5.45
N LEU A 379 3.23 2.26 4.34
CA LEU A 379 1.80 2.55 4.25
C LEU A 379 0.96 1.67 5.19
N LEU A 380 1.27 0.37 5.28
CA LEU A 380 0.66 -0.55 6.24
C LEU A 380 0.88 -0.10 7.68
N THR A 381 2.09 0.27 8.04
CA THR A 381 2.40 0.73 9.40
C THR A 381 1.60 1.99 9.73
N LYS A 382 1.53 2.96 8.80
CA LYS A 382 0.76 4.19 8.98
C LYS A 382 -0.71 3.92 9.26
N VAL A 383 -1.38 3.07 8.48
CA VAL A 383 -2.82 2.79 8.69
C VAL A 383 -3.07 1.99 9.99
N PHE A 384 -2.18 1.06 10.36
CA PHE A 384 -2.28 0.32 11.64
C PHE A 384 -2.09 1.23 12.85
N GLU A 385 -1.11 2.14 12.81
CA GLU A 385 -0.86 3.10 13.88
C GLU A 385 -1.96 4.16 13.96
N THR A 386 -2.59 4.51 12.84
CA THR A 386 -3.73 5.44 12.79
C THR A 386 -4.97 4.86 13.50
N PHE A 387 -5.18 3.55 13.40
CA PHE A 387 -6.37 2.86 13.93
C PHE A 387 -5.99 1.74 14.92
N PRO A 388 -5.41 2.06 16.09
CA PRO A 388 -4.79 1.07 16.97
C PRO A 388 -5.77 0.06 17.60
N GLN A 389 -7.08 0.34 17.55
CA GLN A 389 -8.13 -0.53 18.11
C GLN A 389 -8.94 -1.27 17.03
N ARG A 390 -8.68 -1.02 15.74
CA ARG A 390 -9.32 -1.76 14.65
C ARG A 390 -8.60 -3.08 14.41
N LYS A 391 -9.35 -4.02 13.84
CA LYS A 391 -8.84 -5.30 13.37
C LYS A 391 -8.68 -5.25 11.86
N PHE A 392 -7.60 -5.82 11.34
CA PHE A 392 -7.24 -5.73 9.93
C PHE A 392 -7.29 -7.09 9.24
N ILE A 393 -7.93 -7.12 8.08
CA ILE A 393 -7.93 -8.23 7.13
C ILE A 393 -7.05 -7.81 5.97
N LEU A 394 -5.95 -8.51 5.73
CA LEU A 394 -5.02 -8.22 4.65
C LEU A 394 -5.29 -9.15 3.47
N VAL A 395 -5.52 -8.60 2.28
CA VAL A 395 -5.85 -9.36 1.05
C VAL A 395 -4.89 -8.99 -0.06
N ALA A 396 -4.24 -9.97 -0.66
CA ALA A 396 -3.29 -9.79 -1.75
C ALA A 396 -3.05 -11.11 -2.49
N ASP A 397 -2.00 -11.19 -3.30
CA ASP A 397 -1.61 -12.36 -4.09
C ASP A 397 -0.13 -12.74 -3.85
N THR A 398 0.28 -13.89 -4.36
CA THR A 398 1.64 -14.43 -4.18
C THR A 398 2.70 -13.87 -5.15
N SER A 399 2.30 -13.20 -6.23
CA SER A 399 3.23 -12.71 -7.26
C SER A 399 3.94 -11.41 -6.88
N ASN A 400 3.50 -10.76 -5.79
CA ASN A 400 4.14 -9.60 -5.17
C ASN A 400 5.07 -10.02 -4.01
N SER A 401 6.39 -9.89 -4.18
CA SER A 401 7.33 -10.38 -3.16
C SER A 401 7.38 -9.50 -1.90
N ASP A 402 6.99 -8.22 -1.99
CA ASP A 402 6.85 -7.33 -0.83
C ASP A 402 5.67 -7.76 0.06
N VAL A 403 4.53 -8.15 -0.51
CA VAL A 403 3.38 -8.74 0.19
C VAL A 403 3.80 -9.96 1.01
N MET A 404 4.53 -10.88 0.37
CA MET A 404 4.98 -12.14 0.98
C MET A 404 5.92 -11.93 2.19
N LYS A 405 6.57 -10.76 2.26
CA LYS A 405 7.41 -10.35 3.39
C LYS A 405 6.64 -9.51 4.41
N ASP A 406 5.94 -8.48 3.95
CA ASP A 406 5.39 -7.41 4.79
C ASP A 406 4.14 -7.86 5.53
N TYR A 407 3.25 -8.64 4.90
CA TYR A 407 1.99 -9.09 5.52
C TYR A 407 2.23 -10.03 6.72
N PRO A 408 3.06 -11.09 6.64
CA PRO A 408 3.37 -11.89 7.83
C PRO A 408 4.15 -11.09 8.88
N GLN A 409 4.96 -10.11 8.47
CA GLN A 409 5.61 -9.20 9.41
C GLN A 409 4.60 -8.32 10.16
N MET A 410 3.55 -7.81 9.49
CA MET A 410 2.45 -7.10 10.17
C MET A 410 1.75 -7.97 11.21
N ALA A 411 1.55 -9.27 10.94
CA ALA A 411 0.98 -10.19 11.92
C ALA A 411 1.90 -10.44 13.13
N THR A 412 3.20 -10.26 12.96
CA THR A 412 4.19 -10.38 14.03
C THR A 412 4.29 -9.09 14.85
N ASP A 413 4.28 -7.93 14.19
CA ASP A 413 4.43 -6.61 14.82
C ASP A 413 3.13 -6.14 15.48
N PHE A 414 1.98 -6.47 14.88
CA PHE A 414 0.65 -6.08 15.34
C PHE A 414 -0.25 -7.32 15.52
N PRO A 415 0.14 -8.27 16.40
CA PRO A 415 -0.51 -9.58 16.51
C PRO A 415 -1.96 -9.49 16.98
N ASP A 416 -2.31 -8.45 17.74
CA ASP A 416 -3.67 -8.21 18.17
C ASP A 416 -4.51 -7.49 17.11
N GLN A 417 -3.92 -6.79 16.15
CA GLN A 417 -4.68 -6.09 15.12
C GLN A 417 -4.90 -6.96 13.88
N VAL A 418 -3.93 -7.77 13.46
CA VAL A 418 -4.10 -8.65 12.28
C VAL A 418 -5.07 -9.79 12.60
N GLN A 419 -6.23 -9.72 11.94
CA GLN A 419 -7.33 -10.67 12.04
C GLN A 419 -7.16 -11.83 11.08
N CYS A 420 -6.96 -11.53 9.79
CA CYS A 420 -6.83 -12.49 8.70
C CYS A 420 -5.78 -12.01 7.68
N ILE A 421 -5.11 -12.95 7.02
CA ILE A 421 -4.28 -12.74 5.83
C ILE A 421 -4.76 -13.70 4.74
N PHE A 422 -5.27 -13.16 3.64
CA PHE A 422 -5.70 -13.92 2.47
C PHE A 422 -4.77 -13.65 1.30
N LEU A 423 -4.17 -14.71 0.76
CA LEU A 423 -3.25 -14.63 -0.37
C LEU A 423 -3.78 -15.49 -1.51
N ARG A 424 -4.11 -14.88 -2.66
CA ARG A 424 -4.36 -15.65 -3.88
C ARG A 424 -3.05 -16.31 -4.28
N ASN A 425 -3.07 -17.64 -4.40
CA ASN A 425 -1.94 -18.40 -4.93
C ASN A 425 -1.97 -18.39 -6.46
N THR A 426 -1.42 -17.33 -7.05
CA THR A 426 -1.32 -17.13 -8.51
C THR A 426 -0.57 -18.27 -9.20
N SER A 427 0.47 -18.82 -8.58
CA SER A 427 1.19 -19.98 -9.12
C SER A 427 0.33 -21.26 -9.23
N GLY A 428 -0.72 -21.36 -8.41
CA GLY A 428 -1.69 -22.45 -8.42
C GLY A 428 -2.84 -22.27 -9.40
N THR A 429 -3.20 -21.03 -9.74
CA THR A 429 -4.30 -20.71 -10.66
C THR A 429 -3.84 -20.37 -12.08
N ASP A 430 -2.65 -19.82 -12.22
CA ASP A 430 -2.15 -19.23 -13.46
C ASP A 430 -0.90 -19.96 -13.92
N SER A 431 -1.04 -20.77 -14.97
CA SER A 431 0.07 -21.58 -15.48
C SER A 431 1.27 -20.75 -15.97
N GLY A 432 1.04 -19.47 -16.33
CA GLY A 432 2.07 -18.51 -16.69
C GLY A 432 2.87 -17.95 -15.52
N ASP A 433 2.35 -18.05 -14.29
CA ASP A 433 3.10 -17.62 -13.11
C ASP A 433 4.18 -18.64 -12.75
N LYS A 434 5.42 -18.16 -12.72
CA LYS A 434 6.64 -18.91 -12.40
C LYS A 434 7.52 -18.13 -11.43
N PHE A 435 6.95 -17.10 -10.79
CA PHE A 435 7.69 -16.27 -9.87
C PHE A 435 7.84 -17.00 -8.54
N PRO A 436 9.08 -17.17 -8.05
CA PRO A 436 9.29 -17.77 -6.76
C PRO A 436 8.87 -16.82 -5.65
N TYR A 437 8.21 -17.35 -4.63
CA TYR A 437 7.80 -16.60 -3.44
C TYR A 437 8.26 -17.32 -2.16
N ASP A 438 8.64 -16.55 -1.15
CA ASP A 438 9.09 -17.08 0.15
C ASP A 438 7.95 -17.13 1.16
N THR A 439 7.71 -18.32 1.71
CA THR A 439 6.67 -18.57 2.73
C THR A 439 7.24 -18.63 4.15
N SER A 440 8.54 -18.39 4.33
CA SER A 440 9.22 -18.48 5.64
C SER A 440 8.62 -17.55 6.70
N GLY A 441 8.11 -16.38 6.30
CA GLY A 441 7.42 -15.42 7.20
C GLY A 441 6.18 -16.00 7.89
N PHE A 442 5.56 -17.02 7.31
CA PHE A 442 4.34 -17.65 7.86
C PHE A 442 4.62 -18.76 8.86
N LYS A 443 5.89 -19.21 8.99
CA LYS A 443 6.27 -20.42 9.74
C LYS A 443 5.79 -20.46 11.19
N ASN A 444 5.78 -19.30 11.85
CA ASN A 444 5.41 -19.19 13.26
C ASN A 444 4.04 -18.54 13.47
N LEU A 445 3.29 -18.27 12.39
CA LEU A 445 1.96 -17.70 12.48
C LEU A 445 0.94 -18.81 12.74
N ASN A 446 -0.11 -18.49 13.48
CA ASN A 446 -1.24 -19.40 13.64
C ASN A 446 -1.95 -19.56 12.29
N GLN A 447 -2.02 -20.80 11.78
CA GLN A 447 -2.69 -21.13 10.52
C GLN A 447 -4.14 -20.64 10.47
N GLN A 448 -4.84 -20.50 11.61
CA GLN A 448 -6.20 -19.93 11.62
C GLN A 448 -6.27 -18.46 11.16
N LYS A 449 -5.14 -17.74 11.18
CA LYS A 449 -5.04 -16.34 10.78
C LYS A 449 -4.71 -16.13 9.31
N TYR A 450 -4.34 -17.16 8.55
CA TYR A 450 -3.99 -16.97 7.15
C TYR A 450 -4.44 -18.11 6.26
N MET A 451 -4.67 -17.80 4.98
CA MET A 451 -4.98 -18.79 3.96
C MET A 451 -4.46 -18.35 2.59
N PHE A 452 -3.73 -19.25 1.96
CA PHE A 452 -3.43 -19.24 0.54
C PHE A 452 -4.61 -19.91 -0.17
N PHE A 453 -5.33 -19.14 -0.98
CA PHE A 453 -6.55 -19.58 -1.63
C PHE A 453 -6.39 -19.58 -3.15
N LEU A 454 -7.23 -20.34 -3.85
CA LEU A 454 -7.14 -20.48 -5.30
C LEU A 454 -8.18 -19.60 -5.99
N ASN A 455 -9.44 -19.64 -5.55
CA ASN A 455 -10.53 -18.90 -6.19
C ASN A 455 -11.27 -18.05 -5.16
N PRO A 456 -11.95 -16.95 -5.54
CA PRO A 456 -12.65 -16.09 -4.58
C PRO A 456 -13.68 -16.85 -3.72
N ASP A 457 -14.31 -17.89 -4.28
CA ASP A 457 -15.26 -18.75 -3.55
C ASP A 457 -14.66 -19.46 -2.33
N ASP A 458 -13.34 -19.66 -2.29
CA ASP A 458 -12.65 -20.24 -1.12
C ASP A 458 -12.75 -19.33 0.11
N LEU A 459 -12.99 -18.03 -0.10
CA LEU A 459 -13.19 -17.01 0.94
C LEU A 459 -14.63 -16.98 1.49
N SER A 460 -15.54 -17.75 0.90
CA SER A 460 -16.94 -17.82 1.32
C SER A 460 -17.11 -18.65 2.59
N ASN A 461 -18.13 -18.31 3.38
CA ASN A 461 -18.51 -19.04 4.61
C ASN A 461 -17.44 -19.10 5.71
N LEU A 462 -16.48 -18.16 5.70
CA LEU A 462 -15.51 -17.99 6.76
C LEU A 462 -16.04 -17.03 7.85
N ASP A 463 -15.78 -17.36 9.11
CA ASP A 463 -16.05 -16.46 10.23
C ASP A 463 -14.84 -15.53 10.46
N ILE A 464 -14.62 -14.65 9.49
CA ILE A 464 -13.49 -13.72 9.48
C ILE A 464 -13.57 -12.68 10.59
N ALA A 465 -14.78 -12.35 11.07
CA ALA A 465 -14.98 -11.43 12.19
C ALA A 465 -14.42 -11.99 13.51
N ASN A 466 -14.46 -13.30 13.70
CA ASN A 466 -13.88 -13.98 14.86
C ASN A 466 -12.53 -14.66 14.56
N GLY A 467 -11.88 -14.34 13.44
CA GLY A 467 -10.55 -14.83 13.09
C GLY A 467 -10.47 -16.27 12.67
N GLN A 468 -11.57 -16.85 12.18
CA GLN A 468 -11.57 -18.17 11.56
C GLN A 468 -11.35 -17.99 10.06
N CYS A 469 -10.10 -17.69 9.69
CA CYS A 469 -9.71 -17.30 8.34
C CYS A 469 -9.19 -18.47 7.51
N TYR A 470 -9.38 -19.71 7.95
CA TYR A 470 -8.80 -20.89 7.30
C TYR A 470 -9.86 -21.92 6.93
N ASN A 471 -10.07 -22.06 5.63
CA ASN A 471 -10.85 -23.15 5.06
C ASN A 471 -9.96 -24.41 4.95
N GLN A 472 -10.17 -25.37 5.86
CA GLN A 472 -9.37 -26.60 5.92
C GLN A 472 -9.47 -27.51 4.68
N SER A 473 -10.47 -27.27 3.81
CA SER A 473 -10.59 -27.99 2.54
C SER A 473 -9.56 -27.56 1.49
N ILE A 474 -8.93 -26.39 1.69
CA ILE A 474 -7.96 -25.81 0.75
C ILE A 474 -6.54 -26.17 1.18
N ALA A 475 -5.90 -27.04 0.41
CA ALA A 475 -4.53 -27.45 0.67
C ALA A 475 -3.55 -26.27 0.57
N GLN A 476 -2.82 -26.00 1.65
CA GLN A 476 -1.87 -24.87 1.71
C GLN A 476 -0.50 -25.22 1.13
N ASN A 477 -0.04 -26.47 1.31
CA ASN A 477 1.22 -27.00 0.78
C ASN A 477 2.47 -26.14 1.05
N LEU A 478 2.54 -25.44 2.18
CA LEU A 478 3.67 -24.56 2.51
C LEU A 478 4.93 -25.34 2.92
N THR A 479 6.08 -24.93 2.38
CA THR A 479 7.42 -25.41 2.69
C THR A 479 8.10 -24.56 3.76
N PHE A 480 7.53 -23.38 4.06
CA PHE A 480 8.14 -22.35 4.89
C PHE A 480 9.54 -21.94 4.39
N GLY A 481 9.70 -21.95 3.07
CA GLY A 481 10.81 -21.40 2.31
C GLY A 481 10.30 -20.95 0.93
N TYR A 482 11.22 -20.87 -0.03
CA TYR A 482 10.87 -20.55 -1.42
C TYR A 482 10.03 -21.67 -2.07
N GLN A 483 8.98 -21.26 -2.78
CA GLN A 483 8.08 -22.12 -3.57
C GLN A 483 7.77 -21.47 -4.92
N GLY A 484 7.15 -22.22 -5.83
CA GLY A 484 6.85 -21.71 -7.17
C GLY A 484 8.09 -21.59 -8.05
N LEU A 485 9.17 -22.31 -7.72
CA LEU A 485 10.37 -22.33 -8.56
C LEU A 485 10.07 -23.09 -9.86
N PRO A 486 10.74 -22.71 -10.97
CA PRO A 486 10.53 -23.40 -12.23
C PRO A 486 10.84 -24.90 -12.15
N PHE A 487 10.07 -25.68 -12.90
CA PHE A 487 10.10 -27.15 -12.91
C PHE A 487 9.69 -27.82 -11.58
N GLY A 488 9.02 -27.09 -10.67
CA GLY A 488 8.52 -27.64 -9.39
C GLY A 488 9.63 -27.93 -8.38
N LEU A 489 10.79 -27.29 -8.56
CA LEU A 489 11.87 -27.34 -7.57
C LEU A 489 11.38 -26.63 -6.30
N GLY A 490 11.68 -27.15 -5.11
CA GLY A 490 11.20 -26.55 -3.86
C GLY A 490 9.72 -26.81 -3.50
N ASP A 491 8.91 -27.41 -4.37
CA ASP A 491 7.50 -27.76 -4.08
C ASP A 491 7.34 -28.98 -3.16
N SER A 492 8.44 -29.52 -2.60
CA SER A 492 8.36 -30.61 -1.62
C SER A 492 7.89 -30.03 -0.29
N PRO A 493 6.62 -30.25 0.13
CA PRO A 493 6.12 -29.69 1.37
C PRO A 493 7.02 -30.18 2.50
N SER A 494 7.51 -29.28 3.34
CA SER A 494 8.08 -29.70 4.61
C SER A 494 6.93 -30.36 5.37
N ALA A 495 6.95 -31.69 5.48
CA ALA A 495 5.92 -32.43 6.18
C ALA A 495 5.89 -31.99 7.65
N VAL A 496 5.02 -31.03 7.95
CA VAL A 496 4.64 -30.66 9.33
C VAL A 496 3.14 -30.81 9.44
N ASN A 497 2.70 -32.07 9.44
CA ASN A 497 1.52 -32.43 10.21
C ASN A 497 1.89 -32.26 11.69
N ALA A 498 1.83 -31.02 12.20
CA ALA A 498 1.80 -30.78 13.64
C ALA A 498 0.36 -31.03 14.14
N SER A 499 -0.10 -32.27 14.03
CA SER A 499 -1.17 -32.75 14.88
C SER A 499 -0.57 -33.05 16.24
N ALA A 500 -0.97 -32.26 17.24
CA ALA A 500 -0.72 -32.55 18.63
C ALA A 500 -1.46 -33.84 19.04
N ASN A 501 -0.81 -34.99 18.88
CA ASN A 501 -0.97 -36.13 19.81
C ASN A 501 0.08 -37.22 19.52
N GLN A 502 0.66 -37.73 20.60
CA GLN A 502 1.72 -38.74 20.60
C GLN A 502 1.27 -40.11 20.05
N THR A 503 2.29 -40.87 19.65
CA THR A 503 2.43 -42.34 19.54
C THR A 503 2.32 -42.97 18.15
N GLY A 504 3.43 -43.58 17.69
CA GLY A 504 3.42 -44.59 16.62
C GLY A 504 4.63 -44.54 15.69
N LYS A 505 5.40 -45.64 15.65
CA LYS A 505 6.60 -45.88 14.82
C LYS A 505 6.26 -46.17 13.35
N SER A 506 7.30 -46.01 12.50
CA SER A 506 7.60 -46.78 11.26
C SER A 506 6.81 -46.36 10.00
N MET A 507 7.31 -46.38 8.76
CA MET A 507 8.58 -46.77 8.11
C MET A 507 8.55 -46.13 6.71
N ALA A 508 9.67 -45.60 6.22
CA ALA A 508 9.80 -45.13 4.84
C ALA A 508 10.24 -46.27 3.92
N ALA A 509 9.50 -46.53 2.85
CA ALA A 509 9.93 -47.33 1.70
C ALA A 509 9.98 -46.42 0.48
N GLY A 510 11.18 -46.27 -0.09
CA GLY A 510 11.41 -45.44 -1.25
C GLY A 510 10.93 -46.08 -2.54
N PHE A 511 10.61 -45.24 -3.52
CA PHE A 511 10.61 -45.61 -4.92
C PHE A 511 11.31 -44.51 -5.73
N LYS A 512 12.43 -44.91 -6.35
CA LYS A 512 13.05 -44.20 -7.46
C LYS A 512 12.21 -44.45 -8.70
N ASN A 513 12.06 -43.45 -9.56
CA ASN A 513 12.21 -43.73 -10.98
C ASN A 513 12.82 -42.57 -11.76
N LYS A 514 13.48 -42.98 -12.84
CA LYS A 514 14.46 -42.29 -13.64
C LYS A 514 13.88 -41.97 -15.02
N ASP A 515 14.50 -40.96 -15.64
CA ASP A 515 14.63 -40.67 -17.07
C ASP A 515 13.43 -40.06 -17.83
N VAL A 516 13.72 -38.96 -18.55
CA VAL A 516 13.57 -38.78 -20.03
C VAL A 516 13.99 -37.32 -20.35
N VAL A 517 15.19 -37.11 -20.92
CA VAL A 517 15.50 -36.77 -22.35
C VAL A 517 15.07 -35.35 -22.75
N GLY A 518 16.06 -34.56 -23.17
CA GLY A 518 15.91 -33.14 -23.49
C GLY A 518 15.44 -32.80 -24.91
N ALA A 519 15.21 -31.51 -25.10
CA ALA A 519 15.13 -30.85 -26.40
C ALA A 519 15.75 -29.45 -26.27
N GLN A 520 16.73 -29.18 -27.14
CA GLN A 520 17.42 -27.91 -27.26
C GLN A 520 16.58 -26.87 -28.04
N SER A 521 16.90 -25.61 -27.75
CA SER A 521 16.95 -24.45 -28.65
C SER A 521 15.66 -23.70 -29.01
N SER A 522 15.54 -22.50 -28.44
CA SER A 522 15.55 -21.22 -29.18
C SER A 522 15.78 -20.07 -28.20
N LEU A 523 17.05 -19.79 -27.90
CA LEU A 523 17.49 -18.58 -27.19
C LEU A 523 17.72 -17.48 -28.24
N ALA A 524 16.97 -16.39 -28.15
CA ALA A 524 17.40 -15.09 -28.65
C ALA A 524 16.68 -13.96 -27.91
N LEU A 525 17.50 -13.10 -27.28
CA LEU A 525 17.24 -11.69 -26.97
C LEU A 525 16.52 -11.33 -25.64
N VAL A 526 17.26 -11.40 -24.53
CA VAL A 526 17.03 -10.56 -23.34
C VAL A 526 18.33 -9.80 -23.06
N ALA A 527 18.49 -8.65 -23.71
CA ALA A 527 19.54 -7.66 -23.43
C ALA A 527 19.21 -6.33 -24.14
N ALA A 528 18.00 -5.82 -23.94
CA ALA A 528 17.63 -4.48 -24.39
C ALA A 528 16.43 -3.99 -23.59
N LEU A 529 16.68 -3.48 -22.38
CA LEU A 529 15.77 -2.56 -21.66
C LEU A 529 16.44 -1.91 -20.43
N GLY A 530 17.72 -2.19 -20.15
CA GLY A 530 18.50 -1.53 -19.08
C GLY A 530 19.41 -0.38 -19.53
N ALA A 531 19.38 0.05 -20.80
CA ALA A 531 20.34 1.03 -21.34
C ALA A 531 19.72 2.20 -22.13
N ALA A 532 18.40 2.37 -22.14
CA ALA A 532 17.74 3.46 -22.88
C ALA A 532 17.34 4.68 -22.02
N MET A 533 17.75 4.75 -20.75
CA MET A 533 17.43 5.87 -19.85
C MET A 533 18.67 6.60 -19.30
N PHE A 534 19.79 6.51 -20.02
CA PHE A 534 21.03 7.24 -19.70
C PHE A 534 21.64 7.99 -20.89
N MET A 535 20.87 8.25 -21.95
CA MET A 535 21.32 9.07 -23.09
C MET A 535 20.49 10.32 -23.37
N PHE A 536 19.53 10.66 -22.52
CA PHE A 536 18.84 11.96 -22.57
C PHE A 536 18.54 12.46 -21.15
N LEU A 537 19.59 12.56 -20.34
CA LEU A 537 19.69 13.45 -19.18
C LEU A 537 20.86 14.39 -19.40
#